data_AF-A0A1C9CEK2-F1
#
_entry.id   AF-A0A1C9CEK2-F1
#
_cell.length_a   1.000
_cell.length_b   1.000
_cell.length_c   1.000
_cell.angle_alpha   90.00
_cell.angle_beta   90.00
_cell.angle_gamma   90.00
#
_symmetry.space_group_name_H-M   'P 1'
#
loop_
_entity.id
_entity.type
_entity.pdbx_description
1 polymer ?
#
loop_
_entity_poly.entity_id
_entity_poly.type
_entity_poly.pdbx_seq_one_letter_code
_entity_poly.pdbx_strand_id
1 'polypeptide(L)'
;MKNNLNDQFLAKKKNQYFLKRIATIFIRLEMNFNDQLENSTRFPLPIDCINNESKSMLFKIITNTLEYKIVNLLETQLLHIISSEEAFLILEDILSTSSDKFMQSYIKNRNLSLLDFGLNFSLCDLVVWNYTLNYFCTGNSQELEKQHSLNLSNELLEEHILALLDHFVIKLSNIVVDSILNLEDSFIFRDCLQIICNPHYLAQRYLINLKNNLLLFKGLEFYIYNPKFIYENKYCLFTLESGMILSKNIYSNRQKELAVLSRPQLIVLLLLEIQDLILPKLKNFVYLLGKSLIYVFSYVLGTAVKIMTNKSP
;
A
#
# COMPACT_ATOMS: atom_id res chain seq x y z
N MET A 1 -16.21 25.48 40.95
CA MET A 1 -15.42 26.27 39.97
C MET A 1 -14.53 25.30 39.20
N LYS A 2 -14.86 25.01 37.93
CA LYS A 2 -13.98 24.22 37.06
C LYS A 2 -12.71 25.04 36.82
N ASN A 3 -11.56 24.42 37.04
CA ASN A 3 -10.28 25.10 37.09
C ASN A 3 -9.76 25.31 35.65
N ASN A 4 -10.31 26.33 34.97
CA ASN A 4 -10.03 26.63 33.55
C ASN A 4 -8.52 26.76 33.24
N LEU A 5 -7.70 27.16 34.21
CA LEU A 5 -6.23 27.23 34.08
C LEU A 5 -5.58 25.84 33.96
N ASN A 6 -6.11 24.83 34.65
CA ASN A 6 -5.59 23.47 34.60
C ASN A 6 -5.94 22.81 33.26
N ASP A 7 -7.14 23.08 32.73
CA ASP A 7 -7.58 22.60 31.42
C ASP A 7 -6.77 23.25 30.28
N GLN A 8 -6.44 24.54 30.38
CA GLN A 8 -5.57 25.23 29.42
C GLN A 8 -4.11 24.72 29.47
N PHE A 9 -3.58 24.45 30.66
CA PHE A 9 -2.24 23.89 30.82
C PHE A 9 -2.16 22.44 30.31
N LEU A 10 -3.18 21.63 30.60
CA LEU A 10 -3.33 20.27 30.06
C LEU A 10 -3.49 20.27 28.54
N ALA A 11 -4.26 21.20 27.97
CA ALA A 11 -4.40 21.37 26.52
C ALA A 11 -3.07 21.76 25.86
N LYS A 12 -2.33 22.71 26.45
CA LYS A 12 -1.01 23.13 25.94
C LYS A 12 0.04 22.01 26.02
N LYS A 13 0.04 21.24 27.11
CA LYS A 13 0.91 20.07 27.29
C LYS A 13 0.54 18.91 26.35
N LYS A 14 -0.76 18.68 26.12
CA LYS A 14 -1.29 17.70 25.15
C LYS A 14 -0.88 18.08 23.73
N ASN A 15 -0.94 19.36 23.37
CA ASN A 15 -0.47 19.87 22.06
C ASN A 15 1.04 19.70 21.88
N GLN A 16 1.85 19.97 22.91
CA GLN A 16 3.32 19.79 22.81
C GLN A 16 3.72 18.32 22.67
N TYR A 17 3.06 17.41 23.40
CA TYR A 17 3.29 15.97 23.25
C TYR A 17 2.87 15.48 21.86
N PHE A 18 1.72 15.94 21.36
CA PHE A 18 1.24 15.61 20.02
C PHE A 18 2.22 16.05 18.91
N LEU A 19 2.69 17.29 18.96
CA LEU A 19 3.69 17.79 18.00
C LEU A 19 5.00 17.00 18.07
N LYS A 20 5.45 16.61 19.27
CA LYS A 20 6.64 15.77 19.44
C LYS A 20 6.46 14.39 18.79
N ARG A 21 5.26 13.81 18.88
CA ARG A 21 4.94 12.53 18.21
C ARG A 21 5.00 12.66 16.70
N ILE A 22 4.39 13.71 16.14
CA ILE A 22 4.44 13.98 14.69
C ILE A 22 5.89 14.12 14.23
N ALA A 23 6.71 14.92 14.93
CA ALA A 23 8.12 15.06 14.61
C ALA A 23 8.86 13.71 14.67
N THR A 24 8.55 12.86 15.65
CA THR A 24 9.16 11.52 15.76
C THR A 24 8.77 10.61 14.60
N ILE A 25 7.52 10.69 14.11
CA ILE A 25 7.05 9.94 12.94
C ILE A 25 7.84 10.36 11.70
N PHE A 26 8.00 11.67 11.45
CA PHE A 26 8.75 12.16 10.28
C PHE A 26 10.24 11.84 10.35
N ILE A 27 10.87 11.95 11.53
CA ILE A 27 12.27 11.53 11.70
C ILE A 27 12.43 10.04 11.37
N ARG A 28 11.51 9.19 11.81
CA ARG A 28 11.53 7.75 11.48
C ARG A 28 11.28 7.50 9.99
N LEU A 29 10.36 8.24 9.39
CA LEU A 29 10.08 8.17 7.96
C LEU A 29 11.35 8.49 7.15
N GLU A 30 12.03 9.58 7.46
CA GLU A 30 13.30 9.94 6.80
C GLU A 30 14.36 8.85 6.99
N MET A 31 14.49 8.29 8.20
CA MET A 31 15.42 7.18 8.47
C MET A 31 15.12 5.96 7.58
N ASN A 32 13.86 5.61 7.38
CA ASN A 32 13.46 4.47 6.55
C ASN A 32 13.94 4.60 5.09
N PHE A 33 14.01 5.82 4.56
CA PHE A 33 14.36 6.09 3.15
C PHE A 33 15.83 6.49 2.93
N ASN A 34 16.67 6.49 3.97
CA ASN A 34 18.09 6.81 3.85
C ASN A 34 18.95 5.63 3.37
N ASP A 35 18.48 4.40 3.55
CA ASP A 35 19.21 3.18 3.17
C ASP A 35 19.02 2.82 1.68
N GLN A 36 19.86 1.93 1.17
CA GLN A 36 19.66 1.35 -0.16
C GLN A 36 18.41 0.46 -0.14
N LEU A 37 17.39 0.88 -0.89
CA LEU A 37 16.09 0.21 -0.91
C LEU A 37 16.00 -0.82 -2.03
N GLU A 38 15.82 -2.08 -1.63
CA GLU A 38 15.56 -3.21 -2.53
C GLU A 38 14.07 -3.58 -2.53
N ASN A 39 13.53 -3.82 -3.72
CA ASN A 39 12.17 -4.31 -3.86
C ASN A 39 12.14 -5.82 -3.59
N SER A 40 11.56 -6.21 -2.46
CA SER A 40 11.35 -7.60 -2.06
C SER A 40 9.90 -8.06 -2.23
N THR A 41 9.06 -7.21 -2.84
CA THR A 41 7.69 -7.58 -3.16
C THR A 41 7.64 -8.56 -4.33
N ARG A 42 6.48 -9.18 -4.55
CA ARG A 42 6.26 -10.06 -5.69
C ARG A 42 5.94 -9.30 -6.99
N PHE A 43 5.98 -7.97 -6.95
CA PHE A 43 5.47 -7.10 -8.01
C PHE A 43 6.59 -6.20 -8.54
N PRO A 44 6.68 -6.02 -9.87
CA PRO A 44 7.60 -5.03 -10.43
C PRO A 44 7.11 -3.63 -10.03
N LEU A 45 8.02 -2.79 -9.53
CA LEU A 45 7.72 -1.40 -9.19
C LEU A 45 8.40 -0.46 -10.19
N PRO A 46 7.75 0.63 -10.64
CA PRO A 46 8.40 1.62 -11.50
C PRO A 46 9.75 2.11 -10.98
N ILE A 47 9.87 2.34 -9.67
CA ILE A 47 11.13 2.76 -9.01
C ILE A 47 12.28 1.73 -9.13
N ASP A 48 12.03 0.50 -9.60
CA ASP A 48 13.08 -0.51 -9.78
C ASP A 48 14.01 -0.15 -10.95
N CYS A 49 13.57 0.71 -11.88
CA CYS A 49 14.36 1.08 -13.06
C CYS A 49 15.39 2.18 -12.77
N ILE A 50 15.22 2.94 -11.70
CA ILE A 50 16.06 4.09 -11.35
C ILE A 50 17.22 3.68 -10.44
N ASN A 51 18.33 4.41 -10.51
CA ASN A 51 19.50 4.17 -9.68
C ASN A 51 19.24 4.59 -8.21
N ASN A 52 20.10 4.14 -7.29
CA ASN A 52 19.90 4.36 -5.86
C ASN A 52 19.99 5.85 -5.47
N GLU A 53 20.82 6.64 -6.15
CA GLU A 53 20.97 8.07 -5.90
C GLU A 53 19.68 8.84 -6.23
N SER A 54 19.14 8.61 -7.44
CA SER A 54 17.87 9.17 -7.88
C SER A 54 16.69 8.67 -7.04
N LYS A 55 16.71 7.41 -6.62
CA LYS A 55 15.69 6.83 -5.75
C LYS A 55 15.66 7.53 -4.38
N SER A 56 16.82 7.66 -3.74
CA SER A 56 16.96 8.38 -2.46
C SER A 56 16.55 9.85 -2.59
N MET A 57 16.95 10.51 -3.69
CA MET A 57 16.56 11.89 -3.96
C MET A 57 15.04 12.04 -4.12
N LEU A 58 14.39 11.14 -4.87
CA LEU A 58 12.96 11.15 -5.07
C LEU A 58 12.20 10.97 -3.76
N PHE A 59 12.60 9.98 -2.96
CA PHE A 59 12.00 9.75 -1.64
C PHE A 59 12.14 10.97 -0.74
N LYS A 60 13.34 11.57 -0.68
CA LYS A 60 13.58 12.79 0.10
C LYS A 60 12.72 13.97 -0.35
N ILE A 61 12.54 14.16 -1.66
CA ILE A 61 11.67 15.22 -2.18
C ILE A 61 10.22 14.99 -1.71
N ILE A 62 9.72 13.76 -1.84
CA ILE A 62 8.35 13.41 -1.46
C ILE A 62 8.16 13.52 0.06
N THR A 63 9.06 13.00 0.89
CA THR A 63 8.98 13.11 2.36
C THR A 63 8.98 14.57 2.80
N ASN A 64 9.84 15.41 2.23
CA ASN A 64 9.92 16.83 2.59
C ASN A 64 8.66 17.60 2.14
N THR A 65 8.09 17.26 0.99
CA THR A 65 6.84 17.88 0.54
C THR A 65 5.67 17.46 1.40
N LEU A 66 5.59 16.19 1.80
CA LEU A 66 4.59 15.67 2.74
C LEU A 66 4.69 16.38 4.09
N GLU A 67 5.89 16.46 4.66
CA GLU A 67 6.13 17.12 5.95
C GLU A 67 5.70 18.59 5.89
N TYR A 68 6.14 19.33 4.87
CA TYR A 68 5.76 20.73 4.69
C TYR A 68 4.24 20.92 4.60
N LYS A 69 3.54 20.09 3.82
CA LYS A 69 2.07 20.19 3.68
C LYS A 69 1.38 19.85 5.00
N ILE A 70 1.83 18.82 5.71
CA ILE A 70 1.25 18.43 7.00
C ILE A 70 1.49 19.50 8.07
N VAL A 71 2.69 20.08 8.14
CA VAL A 71 3.00 21.19 9.06
C VAL A 71 2.11 22.40 8.77
N ASN A 72 1.94 22.78 7.50
CA ASN A 72 1.05 23.88 7.13
C ASN A 72 -0.42 23.61 7.48
N LEU A 73 -0.88 22.36 7.34
CA LEU A 73 -2.23 21.97 7.75
C LEU A 73 -2.41 22.08 9.28
N LEU A 74 -1.39 21.67 10.05
CA LEU A 74 -1.39 21.81 11.50
C LEU A 74 -1.44 23.27 11.95
N GLU A 75 -0.79 24.18 11.23
CA GLU A 75 -0.81 25.62 11.55
C GLU A 75 -2.15 26.28 11.20
N THR A 76 -2.82 25.80 10.15
CA THR A 76 -4.02 26.46 9.58
C THR A 76 -5.36 25.88 10.05
N GLN A 77 -5.43 24.59 10.43
CA GLN A 77 -6.70 23.86 10.57
C GLN A 77 -6.81 23.03 11.87
N LEU A 78 -6.37 23.55 13.01
CA LEU A 78 -6.30 22.83 14.31
C LEU A 78 -7.58 22.13 14.82
N LEU A 79 -8.75 22.29 14.17
CA LEU A 79 -10.04 21.76 14.64
C LEU A 79 -11.00 21.24 13.56
N HIS A 80 -10.63 21.23 12.26
CA HIS A 80 -11.52 20.80 11.18
C HIS A 80 -11.18 19.39 10.69
N ILE A 81 -12.20 18.56 10.42
CA ILE A 81 -12.03 17.25 9.78
C ILE A 81 -11.93 17.48 8.28
N ILE A 82 -10.83 17.06 7.69
CA ILE A 82 -10.56 17.15 6.26
C ILE A 82 -11.57 16.29 5.49
N SER A 83 -12.21 16.89 4.49
CA SER A 83 -13.13 16.18 3.60
C SER A 83 -12.36 15.29 2.61
N SER A 84 -13.02 14.31 1.99
CA SER A 84 -12.37 13.46 0.98
C SER A 84 -11.87 14.24 -0.24
N GLU A 85 -12.56 15.32 -0.61
CA GLU A 85 -12.18 16.19 -1.73
C GLU A 85 -10.93 17.01 -1.39
N GLU A 86 -10.88 17.59 -0.19
CA GLU A 86 -9.70 18.31 0.30
C GLU A 86 -8.48 17.37 0.41
N ALA A 87 -8.68 16.17 0.95
CA ALA A 87 -7.62 15.16 1.03
C ALA A 87 -7.06 14.81 -0.36
N PHE A 88 -7.93 14.66 -1.36
CA PHE A 88 -7.52 14.41 -2.74
C PHE A 88 -6.69 15.56 -3.32
N LEU A 89 -7.15 16.81 -3.16
CA LEU A 89 -6.42 17.99 -3.65
C LEU A 89 -5.03 18.11 -3.00
N ILE A 90 -4.92 17.82 -1.70
CA ILE A 90 -3.63 17.82 -1.00
C ILE A 90 -2.71 16.74 -1.61
N LEU A 91 -3.24 15.55 -1.89
CA LEU A 91 -2.45 14.46 -2.49
C LEU A 91 -1.96 14.82 -3.90
N GLU A 92 -2.82 15.41 -4.72
CA GLU A 92 -2.51 15.87 -6.07
C GLU A 92 -1.44 16.98 -6.06
N ASP A 93 -1.55 17.93 -5.13
CA ASP A 93 -0.58 19.00 -4.91
C ASP A 93 0.79 18.47 -4.44
N ILE A 94 0.81 17.49 -3.53
CA ILE A 94 2.06 16.79 -3.14
C ILE A 94 2.70 16.13 -4.35
N LEU A 95 1.91 15.40 -5.14
CA LEU A 95 2.40 14.64 -6.29
C LEU A 95 2.94 15.56 -7.39
N SER A 96 2.20 16.60 -7.76
CA SER A 96 2.62 17.59 -8.75
C SER A 96 3.87 18.35 -8.30
N THR A 97 3.87 18.87 -7.06
CA THR A 97 5.03 19.58 -6.49
C THR A 97 6.28 18.67 -6.45
N SER A 98 6.11 17.40 -6.08
CA SER A 98 7.22 16.44 -6.02
C SER A 98 7.74 16.10 -7.41
N SER A 99 6.85 15.89 -8.37
CA SER A 99 7.19 15.62 -9.77
C SER A 99 8.00 16.77 -10.35
N ASP A 100 7.53 18.01 -10.16
CA ASP A 100 8.21 19.21 -10.65
C ASP A 100 9.60 19.37 -10.02
N LYS A 101 9.71 19.24 -8.70
CA LYS A 101 11.00 19.35 -8.00
C LYS A 101 11.99 18.27 -8.45
N PHE A 102 11.50 17.04 -8.63
CA PHE A 102 12.34 15.93 -9.09
C PHE A 102 12.78 16.12 -10.55
N MET A 103 11.90 16.59 -11.43
CA MET A 103 12.29 16.85 -12.82
C MET A 103 13.25 18.04 -12.93
N GLN A 104 13.06 19.10 -12.14
CA GLN A 104 13.94 20.26 -12.12
C GLN A 104 15.37 19.95 -11.68
N SER A 105 15.60 18.88 -10.89
CA SER A 105 16.96 18.49 -10.50
C SER A 105 17.77 17.90 -11.66
N TYR A 106 17.10 17.36 -12.68
CA TYR A 106 17.74 16.72 -13.84
C TYR A 106 17.62 17.55 -15.14
N ILE A 107 16.49 18.23 -15.34
CA ILE A 107 16.22 19.04 -16.53
C ILE A 107 15.92 20.48 -16.10
N LYS A 108 16.86 21.39 -16.40
CA LYS A 108 16.63 22.83 -16.18
C LYS A 108 15.61 23.38 -17.18
N ASN A 109 14.69 24.22 -16.68
CA ASN A 109 13.81 25.10 -17.46
C ASN A 109 12.73 24.42 -18.33
N ARG A 110 12.16 23.28 -17.92
CA ARG A 110 10.94 22.77 -18.56
C ARG A 110 9.86 22.44 -17.54
N ASN A 111 8.75 23.16 -17.66
CA ASN A 111 7.50 22.81 -17.00
C ASN A 111 6.96 21.60 -17.75
N LEU A 112 7.19 20.43 -17.19
CA LEU A 112 6.46 19.27 -17.62
C LEU A 112 5.06 19.43 -17.02
N SER A 113 4.08 19.81 -17.84
CA SER A 113 2.66 19.60 -17.52
C SER A 113 2.40 18.10 -17.62
N LEU A 114 3.04 17.36 -16.73
CA LEU A 114 3.01 15.93 -16.65
C LEU A 114 1.77 15.58 -15.83
N LEU A 115 0.94 14.72 -16.42
CA LEU A 115 0.02 13.79 -15.76
C LEU A 115 -1.43 14.25 -15.61
N ASP A 116 -2.31 13.47 -16.24
CA ASP A 116 -3.62 13.18 -15.68
C ASP A 116 -3.41 12.33 -14.41
N PHE A 117 -3.21 12.99 -13.27
CA PHE A 117 -2.93 12.33 -11.98
C PHE A 117 -4.10 11.52 -11.42
N GLY A 118 -5.33 11.87 -11.80
CA GLY A 118 -6.56 11.30 -11.25
C GLY A 118 -6.76 9.80 -11.46
N LEU A 119 -6.02 9.17 -12.40
CA LEU A 119 -6.18 7.75 -12.74
C LEU A 119 -5.34 6.79 -11.89
N ASN A 120 -4.49 7.30 -10.99
CA ASN A 120 -3.48 6.47 -10.29
C ASN A 120 -3.88 6.06 -8.87
N PHE A 121 -5.01 6.54 -8.36
CA PHE A 121 -5.50 6.24 -7.01
C PHE A 121 -6.84 5.49 -7.06
N SER A 122 -6.91 4.35 -6.38
CA SER A 122 -8.14 3.64 -6.08
C SER A 122 -8.94 4.36 -4.99
N LEU A 123 -10.24 4.05 -4.90
CA LEU A 123 -11.10 4.56 -3.84
C LEU A 123 -10.57 4.25 -2.45
N CYS A 124 -9.99 3.05 -2.25
CA CYS A 124 -9.39 2.68 -0.97
C CYS A 124 -8.17 3.55 -0.63
N ASP A 125 -7.33 3.90 -1.62
CA ASP A 125 -6.18 4.77 -1.39
C ASP A 125 -6.63 6.13 -0.85
N LEU A 126 -7.68 6.70 -1.43
CA LEU A 126 -8.23 8.00 -1.00
C LEU A 126 -8.82 7.94 0.40
N VAL A 127 -9.49 6.84 0.75
CA VAL A 127 -10.03 6.61 2.10
C VAL A 127 -8.89 6.52 3.12
N VAL A 128 -7.84 5.75 2.81
CA VAL A 128 -6.68 5.57 3.68
C VAL A 128 -5.90 6.88 3.81
N TRP A 129 -5.76 7.64 2.72
CA TRP A 129 -5.11 8.95 2.73
C TRP A 129 -5.85 9.97 3.59
N ASN A 130 -7.18 10.02 3.45
CA ASN A 130 -8.01 10.89 4.27
C ASN A 130 -7.92 10.52 5.76
N TYR A 131 -7.89 9.22 6.07
CA TYR A 131 -7.64 8.75 7.43
C TYR A 131 -6.28 9.24 7.97
N THR A 132 -5.20 9.12 7.19
CA THR A 132 -3.88 9.60 7.60
C THR A 132 -3.85 11.11 7.87
N LEU A 133 -4.45 11.92 6.99
CA LEU A 133 -4.50 13.37 7.16
C LEU A 133 -5.32 13.78 8.39
N ASN A 134 -6.49 13.17 8.57
CA ASN A 134 -7.33 13.46 9.72
C ASN A 134 -6.69 13.05 11.05
N TYR A 135 -5.84 12.02 11.06
CA TYR A 135 -5.03 11.72 12.24
C TYR A 135 -4.09 12.88 12.60
N PHE A 136 -3.43 13.50 11.61
CA PHE A 136 -2.58 14.67 11.86
C PHE A 136 -3.37 15.89 12.32
N CYS A 137 -4.58 16.13 11.80
CA CYS A 137 -5.38 17.28 12.22
C CYS A 137 -6.01 17.11 13.61
N THR A 138 -6.54 15.93 13.92
CA THR A 138 -7.37 15.71 15.12
C THR A 138 -6.61 15.08 16.28
N GLY A 139 -5.53 14.34 16.00
CA GLY A 139 -4.78 13.56 16.97
C GLY A 139 -5.58 12.47 17.71
N ASN A 140 -6.79 12.14 17.23
CA ASN A 140 -7.70 11.18 17.87
C ASN A 140 -7.99 10.00 16.93
N SER A 141 -7.45 8.82 17.22
CA SER A 141 -7.69 7.61 16.42
C SER A 141 -9.08 7.02 16.58
N GLN A 142 -9.72 7.18 17.75
CA GLN A 142 -10.94 6.43 18.08
C GLN A 142 -12.17 6.86 17.28
N GLU A 143 -12.26 8.16 16.93
CA GLU A 143 -13.34 8.67 16.09
C GLU A 143 -13.13 8.25 14.61
N LEU A 144 -11.86 8.17 14.19
CA LEU A 144 -11.46 7.86 12.82
C LEU A 144 -11.54 6.37 12.49
N GLU A 145 -11.20 5.48 13.44
CA GLU A 145 -11.35 4.03 13.29
C GLU A 145 -12.82 3.62 13.08
N LYS A 146 -13.76 4.30 13.76
CA LYS A 146 -15.20 4.07 13.60
C LYS A 146 -15.73 4.52 12.24
N GLN A 147 -15.19 5.62 11.69
CA GLN A 147 -15.64 6.18 10.43
C GLN A 147 -15.10 5.43 9.21
N HIS A 148 -13.87 4.91 9.28
CA HIS A 148 -13.19 4.30 8.14
C HIS A 148 -13.08 2.78 8.22
N SER A 149 -13.44 2.14 9.34
CA SER A 149 -13.42 0.67 9.52
C SER A 149 -12.10 0.03 9.08
N LEU A 150 -10.99 0.71 9.32
CA LEU A 150 -9.65 0.18 9.19
C LEU A 150 -9.35 -0.56 10.51
N ASN A 151 -9.20 -1.88 10.44
CA ASN A 151 -8.82 -2.67 11.60
C ASN A 151 -7.30 -2.81 11.58
N LEU A 152 -6.66 -1.79 12.13
CA LEU A 152 -5.22 -1.74 12.34
C LEU A 152 -4.97 -2.39 13.72
N SER A 153 -4.31 -3.54 13.75
CA SER A 153 -4.06 -4.36 14.96
C SER A 153 -3.53 -3.53 16.13
N ASN A 154 -4.03 -3.72 17.36
CA ASN A 154 -3.82 -2.89 18.57
C ASN A 154 -2.38 -2.58 19.09
N GLU A 155 -1.32 -2.73 18.30
CA GLU A 155 0.05 -2.41 18.69
C GLU A 155 0.47 -1.10 18.01
N LEU A 156 0.40 -0.01 18.78
CA LEU A 156 0.93 1.34 18.50
C LEU A 156 0.45 2.04 17.21
N LEU A 157 -0.56 2.90 17.35
CA LEU A 157 -1.07 3.81 16.31
C LEU A 157 0.02 4.56 15.50
N GLU A 158 1.13 4.90 16.13
CA GLU A 158 2.26 5.58 15.46
C GLU A 158 2.94 4.70 14.41
N GLU A 159 3.06 3.40 14.69
CA GLU A 159 3.65 2.43 13.75
C GLU A 159 2.73 2.24 12.55
N HIS A 160 1.41 2.28 12.76
CA HIS A 160 0.46 2.27 11.65
C HIS A 160 0.56 3.52 10.79
N ILE A 161 0.58 4.71 11.40
CA ILE A 161 0.69 5.96 10.64
C ILE A 161 2.01 6.02 9.88
N LEU A 162 3.10 5.54 10.49
CA LEU A 162 4.39 5.40 9.80
C LEU A 162 4.28 4.43 8.60
N ALA A 163 3.68 3.25 8.77
CA ALA A 163 3.48 2.30 7.68
C ALA A 163 2.59 2.85 6.54
N LEU A 164 1.58 3.67 6.88
CA LEU A 164 0.76 4.34 5.88
C LEU A 164 1.56 5.42 5.13
N LEU A 165 2.40 6.18 5.83
CA LEU A 165 3.29 7.16 5.20
C LEU A 165 4.35 6.48 4.32
N ASP A 166 4.97 5.38 4.76
CA ASP A 166 5.88 4.56 3.94
C ASP A 166 5.18 4.18 2.62
N HIS A 167 3.94 3.68 2.73
CA HIS A 167 3.14 3.30 1.57
C HIS A 167 2.90 4.48 0.62
N PHE A 168 2.49 5.65 1.11
CA PHE A 168 2.24 6.82 0.26
C PHE A 168 3.52 7.36 -0.38
N VAL A 169 4.64 7.40 0.35
CA VAL A 169 5.93 7.81 -0.23
C VAL A 169 6.33 6.88 -1.38
N ILE A 170 6.22 5.56 -1.19
CA ILE A 170 6.53 4.56 -2.22
C ILE A 170 5.55 4.69 -3.40
N LYS A 171 4.26 4.84 -3.13
CA LYS A 171 3.23 4.94 -4.17
C LYS A 171 3.39 6.20 -5.02
N LEU A 172 3.59 7.37 -4.39
CA LEU A 172 3.87 8.62 -5.08
C LEU A 172 5.14 8.51 -5.93
N SER A 173 6.20 7.90 -5.39
CA SER A 173 7.44 7.68 -6.14
C SER A 173 7.23 6.79 -7.37
N ASN A 174 6.44 5.74 -7.23
CA ASN A 174 6.07 4.88 -8.36
C ASN A 174 5.30 5.66 -9.43
N ILE A 175 4.36 6.53 -9.04
CA ILE A 175 3.62 7.36 -9.99
C ILE A 175 4.55 8.34 -10.71
N VAL A 176 5.45 8.99 -9.98
CA VAL A 176 6.45 9.89 -10.58
C VAL A 176 7.31 9.14 -11.59
N VAL A 177 7.86 7.97 -11.24
CA VAL A 177 8.71 7.22 -12.17
C VAL A 177 7.91 6.66 -13.35
N ASP A 178 6.71 6.13 -13.12
CA ASP A 178 5.83 5.64 -14.18
C ASP A 178 5.47 6.76 -15.17
N SER A 179 5.24 7.98 -14.68
CA SER A 179 5.00 9.16 -15.51
C SER A 179 6.17 9.44 -16.45
N ILE A 180 7.40 9.40 -15.92
CA ILE A 180 8.61 9.63 -16.69
C ILE A 180 8.77 8.53 -17.73
N LEU A 181 8.53 7.26 -17.35
CA LEU A 181 8.57 6.11 -18.26
C LEU A 181 7.61 6.26 -19.45
N ASN A 182 6.45 6.89 -19.25
CA ASN A 182 5.44 7.07 -20.30
C ASN A 182 5.70 8.26 -21.24
N LEU A 183 6.77 9.04 -21.06
CA LEU A 183 7.13 10.19 -21.92
C LEU A 183 7.81 9.81 -23.27
N GLU A 184 7.47 8.65 -23.83
CA GLU A 184 8.21 7.88 -24.85
C GLU A 184 8.71 8.69 -26.06
N ASP A 185 8.01 9.75 -26.44
CA ASP A 185 8.27 10.52 -27.67
C ASP A 185 9.09 11.81 -27.48
N SER A 186 9.50 12.14 -26.25
CA SER A 186 10.23 13.38 -26.00
C SER A 186 11.75 13.17 -26.05
N PHE A 187 12.49 14.05 -26.73
CA PHE A 187 13.97 14.07 -26.63
C PHE A 187 14.44 14.16 -25.17
N ILE A 188 13.65 14.87 -24.36
CA ILE A 188 13.77 15.05 -22.90
C ILE A 188 13.84 13.71 -22.16
N PHE A 189 13.06 12.71 -22.60
CA PHE A 189 13.01 11.39 -21.99
C PHE A 189 14.37 10.69 -22.00
N ARG A 190 15.11 10.73 -23.11
CA ARG A 190 16.40 10.04 -23.22
C ARG A 190 17.47 10.66 -22.33
N ASP A 191 17.56 11.99 -22.32
CA ASP A 191 18.54 12.71 -21.49
C ASP A 191 18.28 12.47 -20.00
N CYS A 192 17.00 12.48 -19.59
CA CYS A 192 16.62 12.24 -18.21
C CYS A 192 16.88 10.80 -17.77
N LEU A 193 16.49 9.82 -18.60
CA LEU A 193 16.73 8.41 -18.28
C LEU A 193 18.22 8.08 -18.20
N GLN A 194 19.07 8.72 -19.01
CA GLN A 194 20.51 8.46 -18.94
C GLN A 194 21.11 8.82 -17.57
N ILE A 195 20.54 9.81 -16.88
CA ILE A 195 21.00 10.24 -15.56
C ILE A 195 20.32 9.42 -14.44
N ILE A 196 19.02 9.16 -14.58
CA ILE A 196 18.18 8.61 -13.51
C ILE A 196 18.18 7.07 -13.51
N CYS A 197 18.28 6.42 -14.67
CA CYS A 197 18.20 4.97 -14.75
C CYS A 197 19.42 4.27 -14.18
N ASN A 198 19.20 3.09 -13.63
CA ASN A 198 20.27 2.15 -13.34
C ASN A 198 20.90 1.71 -14.68
N PRO A 199 22.25 1.61 -14.77
CA PRO A 199 22.95 1.17 -15.98
C PRO A 199 22.40 -0.12 -16.61
N HIS A 200 21.88 -1.05 -15.79
CA HIS A 200 21.25 -2.28 -16.27
C HIS A 200 20.06 -2.03 -17.21
N TYR A 201 19.28 -0.97 -16.97
CA TYR A 201 18.10 -0.60 -17.75
C TYR A 201 18.39 0.40 -18.88
N LEU A 202 19.63 0.89 -19.04
CA LEU A 202 19.99 1.76 -20.17
C LEU A 202 19.92 1.01 -21.51
N ALA A 203 20.13 -0.30 -21.49
CA ALA A 203 19.91 -1.13 -22.66
C ALA A 203 18.40 -1.22 -22.96
N GLN A 204 18.02 -0.76 -24.16
CA GLN A 204 16.62 -0.64 -24.61
C GLN A 204 15.78 -1.90 -24.36
N ARG A 205 16.37 -3.10 -24.51
CA ARG A 205 15.69 -4.37 -24.26
C ARG A 205 15.26 -4.56 -22.79
N TYR A 206 16.08 -4.18 -21.83
CA TYR A 206 15.77 -4.33 -20.41
C TYR A 206 14.68 -3.35 -19.97
N LEU A 207 14.73 -2.11 -20.46
CA LEU A 207 13.69 -1.11 -20.20
C LEU A 207 12.34 -1.52 -20.81
N ILE A 208 12.32 -2.03 -22.05
CA ILE A 208 11.11 -2.55 -22.69
C ILE A 208 10.56 -3.75 -21.89
N ASN A 209 11.41 -4.67 -21.45
CA ASN A 209 10.97 -5.81 -20.63
C ASN A 209 10.33 -5.34 -19.31
N LEU A 210 10.93 -4.35 -18.62
CA LEU A 210 10.37 -3.77 -17.42
C LEU A 210 9.00 -3.13 -17.68
N LYS A 211 8.86 -2.33 -18.74
CA LYS A 211 7.58 -1.74 -19.14
C LYS A 211 6.51 -2.79 -19.43
N ASN A 212 6.86 -3.83 -20.16
CA ASN A 212 5.93 -4.94 -20.47
C ASN A 212 5.49 -5.64 -19.18
N ASN A 213 6.40 -5.88 -18.24
CA ASN A 213 6.07 -6.46 -16.95
C ASN A 213 5.17 -5.54 -16.10
N LEU A 214 5.42 -4.22 -16.11
CA LEU A 214 4.56 -3.24 -15.44
C LEU A 214 3.15 -3.20 -16.05
N LEU A 215 3.03 -3.20 -17.39
CA LEU A 215 1.75 -3.22 -18.09
C LEU A 215 0.96 -4.50 -17.78
N LEU A 216 1.64 -5.66 -17.83
CA LEU A 216 1.03 -6.94 -17.48
C LEU A 216 0.59 -6.95 -16.02
N PHE A 217 1.41 -6.41 -15.10
CA PHE A 217 1.08 -6.31 -13.70
C PHE A 217 -0.14 -5.41 -13.46
N LYS A 218 -0.19 -4.21 -14.06
CA LYS A 218 -1.37 -3.32 -13.99
C LYS A 218 -2.64 -4.01 -14.48
N GLY A 219 -2.55 -4.82 -15.54
CA GLY A 219 -3.65 -5.64 -16.02
C GLY A 219 -4.10 -6.71 -15.02
N LEU A 220 -3.16 -7.46 -14.44
CA LEU A 220 -3.45 -8.45 -13.39
C LEU A 220 -4.02 -7.80 -12.13
N GLU A 221 -3.47 -6.65 -11.75
CA GLU A 221 -3.95 -5.87 -10.61
C GLU A 221 -5.39 -5.44 -10.83
N PHE A 222 -5.70 -4.86 -11.98
CA PHE A 222 -7.05 -4.40 -12.30
C PHE A 222 -8.05 -5.55 -12.39
N TYR A 223 -7.76 -6.63 -13.11
CA TYR A 223 -8.75 -7.68 -13.38
C TYR A 223 -8.81 -8.77 -12.32
N ILE A 224 -7.72 -9.07 -11.61
CA ILE A 224 -7.62 -10.25 -10.73
C ILE A 224 -7.36 -9.86 -9.28
N TYR A 225 -6.28 -9.12 -9.01
CA TYR A 225 -5.90 -8.85 -7.62
C TYR A 225 -6.84 -7.86 -6.93
N ASN A 226 -7.23 -6.77 -7.59
CA ASN A 226 -8.11 -5.76 -6.99
C ASN A 226 -9.50 -6.33 -6.64
N PRO A 227 -10.20 -7.08 -7.53
CA PRO A 227 -11.47 -7.73 -7.17
C PRO A 227 -11.32 -8.72 -6.02
N LYS A 228 -10.21 -9.48 -5.99
CA LYS A 228 -9.90 -10.38 -4.88
C LYS A 228 -9.70 -9.63 -3.57
N PHE A 229 -8.97 -8.51 -3.59
CA PHE A 229 -8.75 -7.69 -2.40
C PHE A 229 -10.04 -7.02 -1.91
N ILE A 230 -10.91 -6.58 -2.82
CA ILE A 230 -12.24 -6.06 -2.48
C ILE A 230 -13.09 -7.16 -1.82
N TYR A 231 -13.13 -8.37 -2.40
CA TYR A 231 -13.85 -9.51 -1.84
C TYR A 231 -13.35 -9.89 -0.43
N GLU A 232 -12.04 -9.93 -0.25
CA GLU A 232 -11.41 -10.31 1.03
C GLU A 232 -11.37 -9.16 2.07
N ASN A 233 -11.89 -7.96 1.74
CA ASN A 233 -11.75 -6.74 2.56
C ASN A 233 -10.30 -6.45 2.96
N LYS A 234 -9.39 -6.55 1.99
CA LYS A 234 -7.95 -6.31 2.17
C LYS A 234 -7.48 -5.10 1.40
N TYR A 235 -6.48 -4.45 1.96
CA TYR A 235 -5.70 -3.40 1.33
C TYR A 235 -4.21 -3.72 1.45
N CYS A 236 -3.50 -3.65 0.33
CA CYS A 236 -2.08 -3.98 0.25
C CYS A 236 -1.24 -2.71 0.48
N LEU A 237 -0.50 -2.68 1.59
CA LEU A 237 0.45 -1.63 1.92
C LEU A 237 1.85 -1.99 1.45
N PHE A 238 2.62 -0.96 1.10
CA PHE A 238 4.06 -1.07 0.95
C PHE A 238 4.69 -0.55 2.23
N THR A 239 5.47 -1.40 2.90
CA THR A 239 6.14 -1.05 4.15
C THR A 239 7.64 -1.23 4.01
N LEU A 240 8.40 -0.50 4.81
CA LEU A 240 9.85 -0.61 4.84
C LEU A 240 10.32 -1.37 6.08
N GLU A 241 11.07 -2.45 5.87
CA GLU A 241 11.71 -3.19 6.95
C GLU A 241 13.16 -3.50 6.56
N SER A 242 14.13 -3.00 7.33
CA SER A 242 15.55 -3.29 7.14
C SER A 242 16.08 -3.05 5.72
N GLY A 243 15.69 -1.93 5.09
CA GLY A 243 16.11 -1.59 3.73
C GLY A 243 15.34 -2.32 2.62
N MET A 244 14.33 -3.12 2.95
CA MET A 244 13.50 -3.84 1.98
C MET A 244 12.10 -3.26 1.89
N ILE A 245 11.61 -3.09 0.66
CA ILE A 245 10.19 -2.81 0.39
C ILE A 245 9.42 -4.13 0.43
N LEU A 246 8.51 -4.25 1.39
CA LEU A 246 7.63 -5.39 1.60
C LEU A 246 6.18 -5.04 1.31
N SER A 247 5.37 -6.05 0.98
CA SER A 247 3.93 -5.91 0.82
C SER A 247 3.19 -6.53 2.01
N LYS A 248 2.41 -5.74 2.75
CA LYS A 248 1.62 -6.19 3.90
C LYS A 248 0.13 -5.93 3.69
N ASN A 249 -0.71 -6.92 3.95
CA ASN A 249 -2.16 -6.75 3.84
C ASN A 249 -2.75 -6.29 5.17
N ILE A 250 -3.54 -5.23 5.15
CA ILE A 250 -4.37 -4.78 6.28
C ILE A 250 -5.85 -4.96 5.95
N TYR A 251 -6.69 -5.02 6.98
CA TYR A 251 -8.14 -5.02 6.82
C TYR A 251 -8.62 -3.61 6.46
N SER A 252 -9.46 -3.53 5.43
CA SER A 252 -10.15 -2.31 5.03
C SER A 252 -11.54 -2.69 4.54
N ASN A 253 -12.56 -1.97 4.98
CA ASN A 253 -13.92 -2.18 4.48
C ASN A 253 -14.07 -1.62 3.07
N ARG A 254 -14.15 -2.51 2.08
CA ARG A 254 -14.19 -2.16 0.65
C ARG A 254 -15.56 -2.39 0.02
N GLN A 255 -16.63 -2.46 0.82
CA GLN A 255 -17.98 -2.71 0.33
C GLN A 255 -18.45 -1.71 -0.72
N LYS A 256 -18.09 -0.42 -0.58
CA LYS A 256 -18.47 0.62 -1.55
C LYS A 256 -17.89 0.37 -2.94
N GLU A 257 -16.74 -0.29 -3.02
CA GLU A 257 -16.05 -0.55 -4.28
C GLU A 257 -16.70 -1.68 -5.09
N LEU A 258 -17.45 -2.58 -4.43
CA LEU A 258 -18.21 -3.64 -5.11
C LEU A 258 -19.19 -3.06 -6.16
N ALA A 259 -19.78 -1.90 -5.86
CA ALA A 259 -20.74 -1.24 -6.75
C ALA A 259 -20.11 -0.66 -8.03
N VAL A 260 -18.79 -0.48 -8.04
CA VAL A 260 -18.03 0.16 -9.14
C VAL A 260 -17.25 -0.87 -9.97
N LEU A 261 -17.33 -2.16 -9.62
CA LEU A 261 -16.66 -3.21 -10.36
C LEU A 261 -17.16 -3.34 -11.80
N SER A 262 -16.22 -3.46 -12.73
CA SER A 262 -16.51 -3.75 -14.13
C SER A 262 -17.00 -5.19 -14.31
N ARG A 263 -17.74 -5.46 -15.39
CA ARG A 263 -18.24 -6.80 -15.75
C ARG A 263 -17.18 -7.92 -15.68
N PRO A 264 -15.96 -7.78 -16.25
CA PRO A 264 -14.95 -8.84 -16.13
C PRO A 264 -14.48 -9.04 -14.70
N GLN A 265 -14.41 -7.99 -13.88
CA GLN A 265 -14.07 -8.11 -12.45
C GLN A 265 -15.16 -8.85 -11.66
N LEU A 266 -16.44 -8.67 -12.02
CA LEU A 266 -17.55 -9.42 -11.42
C LEU A 266 -17.46 -10.92 -11.70
N ILE A 267 -16.94 -11.34 -12.85
CA ILE A 267 -16.69 -12.76 -13.14
C ILE A 267 -15.66 -13.32 -12.16
N VAL A 268 -14.59 -12.58 -11.87
CA VAL A 268 -13.58 -13.00 -10.87
C VAL A 268 -14.21 -13.11 -9.49
N LEU A 269 -15.06 -12.16 -9.10
CA LEU A 269 -15.80 -12.21 -7.84
C LEU A 269 -16.66 -13.47 -7.74
N LEU A 270 -17.44 -13.78 -8.79
CA LEU A 270 -18.27 -14.99 -8.85
C LEU A 270 -17.44 -16.27 -8.75
N LEU A 271 -16.26 -16.32 -9.38
CA LEU A 271 -15.35 -17.46 -9.26
C LEU A 271 -14.85 -17.64 -7.82
N LEU A 272 -14.55 -16.55 -7.11
CA LEU A 272 -14.18 -16.58 -5.69
C LEU A 272 -15.33 -17.07 -4.81
N GLU A 273 -16.56 -16.60 -5.06
CA GLU A 273 -17.75 -17.07 -4.35
C GLU A 273 -18.02 -18.56 -4.59
N ILE A 274 -17.92 -19.01 -5.84
CA ILE A 274 -18.04 -20.43 -6.20
C ILE A 274 -16.95 -21.26 -5.51
N GLN A 275 -15.72 -20.76 -5.49
CA GLN A 275 -14.60 -21.38 -4.80
C GLN A 275 -14.91 -21.56 -3.31
N ASP A 276 -15.40 -20.52 -2.63
CA ASP A 276 -15.71 -20.56 -1.20
C ASP A 276 -16.92 -21.45 -0.89
N LEU A 277 -17.87 -21.59 -1.82
CA LEU A 277 -19.00 -22.51 -1.68
C LEU A 277 -18.62 -23.98 -1.90
N ILE A 278 -17.68 -24.25 -2.81
CA ILE A 278 -17.32 -25.61 -3.23
C ILE A 278 -16.16 -26.18 -2.40
N LEU A 279 -15.12 -25.40 -2.11
CA LEU A 279 -13.91 -25.87 -1.41
C LEU A 279 -14.21 -26.57 -0.07
N PRO A 280 -15.06 -26.03 0.83
CA PRO A 280 -15.38 -26.70 2.08
C PRO A 280 -16.05 -28.07 1.86
N LYS A 281 -16.94 -28.16 0.86
CA LYS A 281 -17.64 -29.40 0.52
C LYS A 281 -16.69 -30.46 -0.03
N LEU A 282 -15.78 -30.06 -0.93
CA LEU A 282 -14.73 -30.95 -1.45
C LEU A 282 -13.80 -31.42 -0.34
N LYS A 283 -13.33 -30.53 0.54
CA LYS A 283 -12.49 -30.89 1.69
C LYS A 283 -13.18 -31.92 2.59
N ASN A 284 -14.46 -31.71 2.90
CA ASN A 284 -15.24 -32.64 3.71
C ASN A 284 -15.42 -34.00 3.01
N PHE A 285 -15.70 -34.00 1.70
CA PHE A 285 -15.83 -35.24 0.93
C PHE A 285 -14.52 -36.04 0.91
N VAL A 286 -13.38 -35.39 0.66
CA VAL A 286 -12.05 -36.04 0.70
C VAL A 286 -11.73 -36.55 2.12
N TYR A 287 -12.06 -35.78 3.15
CA TYR A 287 -11.88 -36.21 4.54
C TYR A 287 -12.70 -37.45 4.88
N LEU A 288 -13.98 -37.50 4.49
CA LEU A 288 -14.86 -38.65 4.70
C LEU A 288 -14.38 -39.89 3.93
N LEU A 289 -13.96 -39.73 2.67
CA LEU A 289 -13.37 -40.80 1.88
C LEU A 289 -12.11 -41.35 2.53
N GLY A 290 -11.20 -40.48 2.97
CA GLY A 290 -9.98 -40.88 3.68
C GLY A 290 -10.29 -41.64 4.97
N LYS A 291 -11.25 -41.16 5.77
CA LYS A 291 -11.68 -41.85 7.00
C LYS A 291 -12.29 -43.22 6.72
N SER A 292 -13.09 -43.34 5.66
CA SER A 292 -13.68 -44.60 5.22
C SER A 292 -12.61 -45.61 4.81
N LEU A 293 -11.63 -45.18 3.98
CA LEU A 293 -10.51 -46.02 3.57
C LEU A 293 -9.70 -46.51 4.77
N ILE A 294 -9.31 -45.60 5.69
CA ILE A 294 -8.56 -45.96 6.91
C ILE A 294 -9.34 -46.97 7.76
N TYR A 295 -10.66 -46.79 7.89
CA TYR A 295 -11.50 -47.72 8.64
C TYR A 295 -11.52 -49.12 7.99
N VAL A 296 -11.73 -49.20 6.67
CA VAL A 296 -11.71 -50.45 5.93
C VAL A 296 -10.36 -51.15 6.07
N PHE A 297 -9.25 -50.42 5.88
CA PHE A 297 -7.90 -50.99 6.06
C PHE A 297 -7.65 -51.48 7.48
N SER A 298 -8.03 -50.69 8.49
CA SER A 298 -7.88 -51.07 9.90
C SER A 298 -8.70 -52.31 10.25
N TYR A 299 -9.91 -52.42 9.71
CA TYR A 299 -10.78 -53.58 9.91
C TYR A 299 -10.22 -54.84 9.21
N VAL A 300 -9.80 -54.73 7.96
CA VAL A 300 -9.22 -55.86 7.20
C VAL A 300 -7.90 -56.33 7.83
N LEU A 301 -7.02 -55.41 8.24
CA LEU A 301 -5.79 -55.76 8.94
C LEU A 301 -6.07 -56.37 10.32
N GLY A 302 -6.99 -55.79 11.09
CA GLY A 302 -7.36 -56.30 12.41
C GLY A 302 -7.97 -57.70 12.35
N THR A 303 -8.83 -57.96 11.36
CA THR A 303 -9.40 -59.29 11.11
C THR A 303 -8.34 -60.28 10.63
N ALA A 304 -7.44 -59.89 9.72
CA ALA A 304 -6.34 -60.73 9.27
C ALA A 304 -5.42 -61.15 10.43
N VAL A 305 -5.02 -60.20 11.28
CA VAL A 305 -4.22 -60.48 12.49
C VAL A 305 -4.96 -61.43 13.42
N LYS A 306 -6.25 -61.19 13.68
CA LYS A 306 -7.07 -62.05 14.55
C LYS A 306 -7.18 -63.48 14.03
N ILE A 307 -7.31 -63.67 12.71
CA ILE A 307 -7.34 -65.00 12.09
C ILE A 307 -5.99 -65.70 12.22
N MET A 308 -4.87 -64.98 12.06
CA MET A 308 -3.54 -65.56 12.23
C MET A 308 -3.24 -65.94 13.68
N THR A 309 -3.69 -65.16 14.66
CA THR A 309 -3.43 -65.45 16.08
C THR A 309 -4.33 -66.56 16.64
N ASN A 310 -5.60 -66.65 16.19
CA ASN A 310 -6.51 -67.76 16.55
C ASN A 310 -6.14 -69.12 15.90
N LYS A 311 -5.06 -69.17 15.12
CA LYS A 311 -4.54 -70.40 14.49
C LYS A 311 -3.32 -70.99 15.22
N SER A 312 -3.12 -70.64 16.48
CA SER A 312 -2.17 -71.33 17.36
C SER A 312 -2.88 -72.51 18.07
N PRO A 313 -2.38 -73.75 17.91
CA PRO A 313 -2.97 -74.95 18.54
C PRO A 313 -2.82 -74.96 20.06
#